data_AF-A0A1L6TDY4-F1
#
_entry.id   AF-A0A1L6TDY4-F1
#
_cell.length_a   1.000
_cell.length_b   1.000
_cell.length_c   1.000
_cell.angle_alpha   90.00
_cell.angle_beta   90.00
_cell.angle_gamma   90.00
#
_symmetry.space_group_name_H-M   'P 1'
#
loop_
_entity.id
_entity.type
_entity.pdbx_description
1 polymer ?
#
loop_
_entity_poly.entity_id
_entity_poly.type
_entity_poly.pdbx_seq_one_letter_code
_entity_poly.pdbx_strand_id
1 'polypeptide(L)'
;MSLTVELFNTPENNNSIIISDNLLVQASSPIFSLLFEINYDKKFDIYSLRNRVISNLNAYIEQCNKSSISQEKIKASTYILCCIIDETILLHSWSQKIEWDKASALHFFFNESWGGEKFYKIYQHCLDKVDSFNAILDLIQLAINFGFKGRYGSQTDGDIQLAKINHYLKEKLDKYHPKETNIKTNIINKKPKKTTLIKKTIISSLLFLIIFYIILTVTLYEYSSPTYKLISTLMH
;
A
#
# COMPACT_ATOMS: atom_id res chain seq x y z
N MET A 1 -12.53 -4.93 -29.14
CA MET A 1 -13.80 -4.62 -28.45
C MET A 1 -13.92 -5.60 -27.29
N SER A 2 -14.26 -5.10 -26.09
CA SER A 2 -14.53 -5.84 -24.85
C SER A 2 -13.43 -5.86 -23.77
N LEU A 3 -13.90 -5.54 -22.54
CA LEU A 3 -13.43 -5.87 -21.19
C LEU A 3 -12.66 -4.85 -20.33
N THR A 4 -12.24 -3.69 -20.82
CA THR A 4 -11.57 -2.67 -19.95
C THR A 4 -12.45 -1.49 -19.54
N VAL A 5 -13.67 -1.36 -20.06
CA VAL A 5 -14.53 -0.19 -19.86
C VAL A 5 -15.67 -0.42 -18.86
N GLU A 6 -15.91 -1.66 -18.41
CA GLU A 6 -17.03 -1.98 -17.50
C GLU A 6 -16.71 -1.92 -15.99
N LEU A 7 -15.47 -1.65 -15.59
CA LEU A 7 -15.13 -1.44 -14.16
C LEU A 7 -15.47 -0.03 -13.65
N PHE A 8 -15.96 0.87 -14.51
CA PHE A 8 -16.26 2.27 -14.16
C PHE A 8 -17.73 2.68 -14.37
N ASN A 9 -18.63 1.76 -14.75
CA ASN A 9 -20.04 2.08 -15.00
C ASN A 9 -21.00 1.12 -14.26
N THR A 10 -20.98 1.16 -12.93
CA THR A 10 -22.11 0.73 -12.09
C THR A 10 -22.36 1.78 -11.02
N PRO A 11 -23.56 2.36 -10.90
CA PRO A 11 -23.81 3.51 -10.02
C PRO A 11 -23.97 3.17 -8.54
N GLU A 12 -23.57 1.98 -8.09
CA GLU A 12 -23.62 1.59 -6.68
C GLU A 12 -22.54 0.55 -6.36
N ASN A 13 -21.33 0.96 -5.95
CA ASN A 13 -20.50 0.09 -5.10
C ASN A 13 -19.44 0.84 -4.27
N ASN A 14 -19.87 1.32 -3.10
CA ASN A 14 -19.20 1.13 -1.82
C ASN A 14 -17.66 1.07 -1.78
N ASN A 15 -16.98 2.11 -2.23
CA ASN A 15 -15.74 2.52 -1.58
C ASN A 15 -16.12 3.35 -0.36
N SER A 16 -16.44 2.70 0.76
CA SER A 16 -16.31 3.37 2.05
C SER A 16 -14.82 3.54 2.33
N ILE A 17 -14.18 4.49 1.63
CA ILE A 17 -13.40 5.47 2.37
C ILE A 17 -14.38 5.87 3.47
N ILE A 18 -14.11 5.46 4.71
CA ILE A 18 -14.86 5.99 5.84
C ILE A 18 -14.76 7.48 5.60
N ILE A 19 -15.86 8.12 5.17
CA ILE A 19 -15.92 9.56 5.02
C ILE A 19 -15.89 9.98 6.47
N SER A 20 -14.67 10.05 7.02
CA SER A 20 -14.44 10.65 8.30
C SER A 20 -15.02 12.04 8.16
N ASP A 21 -15.86 12.48 9.09
CA ASP A 21 -16.29 13.88 9.19
C ASP A 21 -15.10 14.85 9.31
N ASN A 22 -13.89 14.30 9.43
CA ASN A 22 -12.63 14.97 9.31
C ASN A 22 -12.39 15.59 7.91
N LEU A 23 -12.54 16.91 7.88
CA LEU A 23 -12.31 17.78 6.73
C LEU A 23 -10.87 17.71 6.18
N LEU A 24 -9.85 17.43 7.01
CA LEU A 24 -8.46 17.28 6.53
C LEU A 24 -8.32 16.04 5.65
N VAL A 25 -8.89 14.92 6.09
CA VAL A 25 -8.86 13.67 5.32
C VAL A 25 -9.65 13.84 4.03
N GLN A 26 -10.83 14.46 4.07
CA GLN A 26 -11.63 14.73 2.88
C GLN A 26 -10.88 15.63 1.88
N ALA A 27 -10.31 16.74 2.34
CA ALA A 27 -9.54 17.65 1.50
C ALA A 27 -8.29 16.99 0.90
N SER A 28 -7.72 15.98 1.56
CA SER A 28 -6.55 15.25 1.06
C SER A 28 -6.85 14.25 -0.07
N SER A 29 -8.13 13.99 -0.38
CA SER A 29 -8.53 12.98 -1.37
C SER A 29 -7.83 13.11 -2.74
N PRO A 30 -7.70 14.31 -3.36
CA PRO A 30 -7.00 14.45 -4.64
C PRO A 30 -5.53 14.03 -4.57
N ILE A 31 -4.88 14.28 -3.42
CA ILE A 31 -3.48 13.88 -3.20
C ILE A 31 -3.37 12.36 -3.14
N PHE A 32 -4.22 11.68 -2.37
CA PHE A 32 -4.22 10.22 -2.32
C PHE A 32 -4.54 9.57 -3.67
N SER A 33 -5.46 10.16 -4.46
CA SER A 33 -5.71 9.72 -5.83
C SER A 33 -4.45 9.80 -6.70
N LEU A 34 -3.69 10.89 -6.60
CA LEU A 34 -2.40 11.01 -7.29
C LEU A 34 -1.38 9.98 -6.79
N LEU A 35 -1.32 9.70 -5.48
CA LEU A 35 -0.43 8.67 -4.93
C LEU A 35 -0.78 7.26 -5.45
N PHE A 36 -2.08 6.95 -5.61
CA PHE A 36 -2.49 5.71 -6.26
C PHE A 36 -2.03 5.66 -7.72
N GLU A 37 -2.25 6.73 -8.49
CA GLU A 37 -1.76 6.83 -9.88
C GLU A 37 -0.26 6.57 -9.98
N ILE A 38 0.54 7.20 -9.09
CA ILE A 38 2.00 7.02 -8.98
C ILE A 38 2.37 5.55 -8.75
N ASN A 39 1.60 4.83 -7.94
CA ASN A 39 1.87 3.41 -7.66
C ASN A 39 1.52 2.46 -8.81
N TYR A 40 0.61 2.84 -9.71
CA TYR A 40 0.20 2.01 -10.84
C TYR A 40 0.94 2.32 -12.15
N ASP A 41 1.25 3.58 -12.42
CA ASP A 41 1.94 3.98 -13.64
C ASP A 41 3.46 3.90 -13.50
N LYS A 42 4.12 3.39 -14.55
CA LYS A 42 5.56 3.14 -14.57
C LYS A 42 6.37 4.33 -15.07
N LYS A 43 5.74 5.37 -15.64
CA LYS A 43 6.46 6.53 -16.19
C LYS A 43 5.72 7.84 -15.95
N PHE A 44 6.37 8.73 -15.20
CA PHE A 44 5.96 10.12 -15.06
C PHE A 44 7.00 11.05 -15.67
N ASP A 45 6.53 12.13 -16.29
CA ASP A 45 7.36 13.32 -16.47
C ASP A 45 7.49 14.05 -15.12
N ILE A 46 8.72 14.30 -14.68
CA ILE A 46 8.98 14.80 -13.33
C ILE A 46 8.50 16.23 -13.13
N TYR A 47 8.60 17.06 -14.17
CA TYR A 47 8.23 18.48 -14.09
C TYR A 47 6.71 18.60 -14.00
N SER A 48 6.00 17.87 -14.86
CA SER A 48 4.55 17.71 -14.78
C SER A 48 4.11 17.14 -13.43
N LEU A 49 4.75 16.07 -12.96
CA LEU A 49 4.43 15.47 -11.66
C LEU A 49 4.62 16.46 -10.51
N ARG A 50 5.74 17.20 -10.50
CA ARG A 50 6.01 18.22 -9.47
C ARG A 50 4.96 19.32 -9.48
N ASN A 51 4.60 19.83 -10.66
CA ASN A 51 3.56 20.85 -10.80
C ASN A 51 2.21 20.34 -10.31
N ARG A 52 1.87 19.08 -10.61
CA ARG A 52 0.65 18.43 -10.11
C ARG A 52 0.67 18.30 -8.59
N VAL A 53 1.79 17.86 -8.00
CA VAL A 53 1.95 17.76 -6.54
C VAL A 53 1.77 19.11 -5.87
N ILE A 54 2.49 20.14 -6.33
CA ILE A 54 2.41 21.50 -5.77
C ILE A 54 0.99 22.06 -5.92
N SER A 55 0.36 21.88 -7.08
CA SER A 55 -1.00 22.32 -7.33
C SER A 55 -2.01 21.64 -6.40
N ASN A 56 -1.93 20.32 -6.21
CA ASN A 56 -2.81 19.60 -5.29
C ASN A 56 -2.60 20.00 -3.83
N LEU A 57 -1.35 20.21 -3.40
CA LEU A 57 -1.05 20.70 -2.05
C LEU A 57 -1.54 22.14 -1.81
N ASN A 58 -1.40 23.03 -2.80
CA ASN A 58 -1.95 24.38 -2.71
C ASN A 58 -3.49 24.38 -2.67
N ALA A 59 -4.13 23.55 -3.49
CA ALA A 59 -5.59 23.39 -3.47
C ALA A 59 -6.07 22.84 -2.11
N TYR A 60 -5.34 21.88 -1.55
CA TYR A 60 -5.58 21.36 -0.20
C TYR A 60 -5.52 22.46 0.87
N ILE A 61 -4.45 23.28 0.86
CA ILE A 61 -4.27 24.39 1.79
C ILE A 61 -5.41 25.41 1.63
N GLU A 62 -5.76 25.77 0.41
CA GLU A 62 -6.86 26.69 0.11
C GLU A 62 -8.20 26.17 0.63
N GLN A 63 -8.50 24.89 0.41
CA GLN A 63 -9.71 24.24 0.92
C GLN A 63 -9.75 24.26 2.45
N CYS A 64 -8.64 23.91 3.12
CA CYS A 64 -8.57 23.93 4.57
C CYS A 64 -8.76 25.35 5.15
N ASN A 65 -8.21 26.37 4.49
CA ASN A 65 -8.41 27.77 4.85
C ASN A 65 -9.89 28.17 4.76
N LYS A 66 -10.57 27.79 3.67
CA LYS A 66 -12.01 28.06 3.49
C LYS A 66 -12.88 27.37 4.56
N SER A 67 -12.45 26.22 5.04
CA SER A 67 -13.11 25.46 6.11
C SER A 67 -12.79 25.95 7.52
N SER A 68 -12.13 27.12 7.69
CA SER A 68 -11.80 27.70 9.00
C SER A 68 -10.97 26.79 9.91
N ILE A 69 -10.12 25.94 9.31
CA ILE A 69 -9.17 25.11 10.03
C ILE A 69 -8.01 26.00 10.53
N SER A 70 -7.52 25.76 11.75
CA SER A 70 -6.42 26.55 12.30
C SER A 70 -5.12 26.38 11.50
N GLN A 71 -4.35 27.45 11.37
CA GLN A 71 -3.08 27.45 10.62
C GLN A 71 -2.08 26.41 11.13
N GLU A 72 -2.08 26.16 12.44
CA GLU A 72 -1.25 25.10 13.04
C GLU A 72 -1.60 23.72 12.47
N LYS A 73 -2.90 23.40 12.36
CA LYS A 73 -3.36 22.12 11.80
C LYS A 73 -3.09 22.02 10.31
N ILE A 74 -3.28 23.12 9.57
CA ILE A 74 -2.96 23.18 8.14
C ILE A 74 -1.47 22.91 7.94
N LYS A 75 -0.60 23.61 8.66
CA LYS A 75 0.85 23.43 8.55
C LYS A 75 1.29 22.01 8.89
N ALA A 76 0.78 21.44 9.98
CA ALA A 76 1.11 20.09 10.40
C ALA A 76 0.61 19.03 9.39
N SER A 77 -0.64 19.13 8.94
CA SER A 77 -1.19 18.20 7.96
C SER A 77 -0.53 18.29 6.58
N THR A 78 -0.22 19.49 6.09
CA THR A 78 0.57 19.67 4.86
C THR A 78 1.95 19.02 5.00
N TYR A 79 2.60 19.12 6.17
CA TYR A 79 3.88 18.44 6.41
C TYR A 79 3.75 16.92 6.29
N ILE A 80 2.70 16.33 6.89
CA ILE A 80 2.38 14.90 6.78
C ILE A 80 2.18 14.49 5.32
N LEU A 81 1.45 15.30 4.54
CA LEU A 81 1.19 15.06 3.12
C LEU A 81 2.47 15.14 2.27
N CYS A 82 3.33 16.14 2.50
CA CYS A 82 4.62 16.22 1.82
C CYS A 82 5.47 14.97 2.08
N CYS A 83 5.53 14.50 3.34
CA CYS A 83 6.30 13.31 3.70
C CYS A 83 5.84 12.06 2.95
N ILE A 84 4.53 11.80 2.88
CA ILE A 84 4.02 10.61 2.19
C ILE A 84 4.20 10.71 0.68
N ILE A 85 4.05 11.90 0.09
CA ILE A 85 4.28 12.11 -1.35
C ILE A 85 5.74 11.82 -1.70
N ASP A 86 6.67 12.43 -0.96
CA ASP A 86 8.09 12.27 -1.24
C ASP A 86 8.53 10.82 -1.05
N GLU A 87 8.12 10.16 0.03
CA GLU A 87 8.45 8.74 0.23
C GLU A 87 7.88 7.87 -0.88
N THR A 88 6.61 8.06 -1.26
CA THR A 88 5.97 7.28 -2.33
C THR A 88 6.72 7.41 -3.64
N ILE A 89 7.13 8.63 -4.03
CA ILE A 89 7.86 8.87 -5.28
C ILE A 89 9.27 8.26 -5.21
N LEU A 90 9.97 8.40 -4.07
CA LEU A 90 11.32 7.88 -3.87
C LEU A 90 11.40 6.34 -3.85
N LEU A 91 10.28 5.64 -3.61
CA LEU A 91 10.21 4.18 -3.73
C LEU A 91 10.32 3.69 -5.18
N HIS A 92 10.04 4.53 -6.18
CA HIS A 92 10.05 4.14 -7.58
C HIS A 92 11.41 4.38 -8.24
N SER A 93 11.94 3.39 -8.96
CA SER A 93 13.26 3.48 -9.63
C SER A 93 13.41 4.62 -10.65
N TRP A 94 12.31 5.11 -11.22
CA TRP A 94 12.34 6.22 -12.17
C TRP A 94 12.58 7.57 -11.48
N SER A 95 12.34 7.72 -10.17
CA SER A 95 12.50 9.00 -9.47
C SER A 95 13.98 9.37 -9.26
N GLN A 96 14.83 8.39 -9.01
CA GLN A 96 16.28 8.57 -8.80
C GLN A 96 17.00 9.04 -10.07
N LYS A 97 16.49 8.65 -11.24
CA LYS A 97 17.06 9.06 -12.54
C LYS A 97 16.83 10.53 -12.85
N ILE A 98 15.93 11.20 -12.13
CA ILE A 98 15.42 12.54 -12.48
C ILE A 98 15.42 13.50 -11.27
N GLU A 99 16.24 13.23 -10.25
CA GLU A 99 16.59 14.17 -9.18
C GLU A 99 15.42 14.71 -8.32
N TRP A 100 14.38 13.90 -8.03
CA TRP A 100 13.26 14.35 -7.16
C TRP A 100 13.74 14.92 -5.82
N ASP A 101 14.74 14.30 -5.21
CA ASP A 101 15.29 14.66 -3.89
C ASP A 101 15.81 16.11 -3.81
N LYS A 102 16.28 16.69 -4.94
CA LYS A 102 16.81 18.07 -4.96
C LYS A 102 15.71 19.14 -4.90
N ALA A 103 14.47 18.79 -5.22
CA ALA A 103 13.33 19.70 -5.28
C ALA A 103 12.04 18.95 -4.93
N SER A 104 12.05 18.31 -3.76
CA SER A 104 10.96 17.53 -3.21
C SER A 104 9.80 18.43 -2.74
N ALA A 105 8.64 17.84 -2.45
CA ALA A 105 7.51 18.58 -1.91
C ALA A 105 7.85 19.18 -0.53
N LEU A 106 8.56 18.41 0.30
CA LEU A 106 9.01 18.86 1.61
C LEU A 106 10.00 20.02 1.50
N HIS A 107 10.93 19.97 0.53
CA HIS A 107 11.86 21.06 0.28
C HIS A 107 11.10 22.33 -0.16
N PHE A 108 10.14 22.21 -1.09
CA PHE A 108 9.37 23.34 -1.58
C PHE A 108 8.56 24.06 -0.49
N PHE A 109 7.84 23.31 0.37
CA PHE A 109 6.95 23.91 1.38
C PHE A 109 7.63 24.22 2.72
N PHE A 110 8.69 23.49 3.08
CA PHE A 110 9.30 23.57 4.42
C PHE A 110 10.82 23.80 4.40
N ASN A 111 11.45 23.84 3.21
CA ASN A 111 12.90 23.93 3.06
C ASN A 111 13.64 22.82 3.83
N GLU A 112 13.06 21.61 3.85
CA GLU A 112 13.61 20.43 4.52
C GLU A 112 13.80 19.28 3.53
N SER A 113 14.89 18.53 3.67
CA SER A 113 15.23 17.42 2.77
C SER A 113 14.80 16.04 3.30
N TRP A 114 14.49 15.91 4.59
CA TRP A 114 14.07 14.64 5.17
C TRP A 114 13.07 14.83 6.31
N GLY A 115 11.85 14.30 6.14
CA GLY A 115 10.76 14.46 7.11
C GLY A 115 10.42 13.23 7.92
N GLY A 116 11.11 12.11 7.69
CA GLY A 116 10.78 10.81 8.28
C GLY A 116 10.83 10.76 9.82
N GLU A 117 11.67 11.59 10.46
CA GLU A 117 11.71 11.70 11.92
C GLU A 117 10.70 12.73 12.44
N LYS A 118 10.60 13.89 11.79
CA LYS A 118 9.72 14.98 12.20
C LYS A 118 8.24 14.60 12.08
N PHE A 119 7.89 13.76 11.11
CA PHE A 119 6.58 13.11 11.02
C PHE A 119 6.18 12.48 12.36
N TYR A 120 7.07 11.68 12.95
CA TYR A 120 6.76 11.01 14.22
C TYR A 120 6.84 11.95 15.43
N LYS A 121 7.59 13.06 15.34
CA LYS A 121 7.52 14.15 16.34
C LYS A 121 6.14 14.84 16.32
N ILE A 122 5.60 15.12 15.12
CA ILE A 122 4.25 15.67 14.95
C ILE A 122 3.21 14.68 15.48
N TYR A 123 3.36 13.38 15.17
CA TYR A 123 2.51 12.32 15.71
C TYR A 123 2.47 12.32 17.24
N GLN A 124 3.63 12.34 17.91
CA GLN A 124 3.68 12.39 19.37
C GLN A 124 3.03 13.67 19.92
N HIS A 125 3.31 14.82 19.33
CA HIS A 125 2.68 16.08 19.74
C HIS A 125 1.15 16.04 19.62
N CYS A 126 0.62 15.45 18.54
CA CYS A 126 -0.81 15.31 18.35
C CYS A 126 -1.42 14.31 19.33
N LEU A 127 -0.69 13.25 19.70
CA LEU A 127 -1.11 12.28 20.73
C LEU A 127 -1.17 12.90 22.13
N ASP A 128 -0.30 13.85 22.45
CA ASP A 128 -0.35 14.53 23.76
C ASP A 128 -1.60 15.43 23.88
N LYS A 129 -2.18 15.83 22.74
CA LYS A 129 -3.32 16.76 22.65
C LYS A 129 -4.44 16.20 21.74
N VAL A 130 -4.81 14.93 21.94
CA VAL A 130 -5.75 14.21 21.05
C VAL A 130 -7.07 14.95 20.85
N ASP A 131 -7.61 15.58 21.90
CA ASP A 131 -8.88 16.34 21.83
C ASP A 131 -8.84 17.41 20.74
N SER A 132 -7.69 18.09 20.60
CA SER A 132 -7.50 19.16 19.63
C SER A 132 -7.00 18.65 18.28
N PHE A 133 -6.27 17.54 18.24
CA PHE A 133 -5.54 17.07 17.05
C PHE A 133 -5.97 15.71 16.49
N ASN A 134 -7.10 15.15 16.94
CA ASN A 134 -7.68 13.90 16.41
C ASN A 134 -7.75 13.91 14.87
N ALA A 135 -8.12 15.04 14.26
CA ALA A 135 -8.20 15.15 12.81
C ALA A 135 -6.84 14.97 12.09
N ILE A 136 -5.73 15.39 12.69
CA ILE A 136 -4.39 15.13 12.12
C ILE A 136 -3.99 13.68 12.36
N LEU A 137 -4.35 13.13 13.52
CA LEU A 137 -4.09 11.74 13.87
C LEU A 137 -4.78 10.77 12.91
N ASP A 138 -6.01 11.05 12.46
CA ASP A 138 -6.66 10.30 11.38
C ASP A 138 -5.87 10.35 10.06
N LEU A 139 -5.33 11.52 9.70
CA LEU A 139 -4.53 11.67 8.48
C LEU A 139 -3.21 10.90 8.59
N ILE A 140 -2.58 10.91 9.77
CA ILE A 140 -1.39 10.10 10.07
C ILE A 140 -1.73 8.60 9.99
N GLN A 141 -2.86 8.20 10.57
CA GLN A 141 -3.38 6.83 10.52
C GLN A 141 -3.61 6.38 9.07
N LEU A 142 -4.17 7.25 8.23
CA LEU A 142 -4.34 7.02 6.80
C LEU A 142 -2.99 6.89 6.08
N ALA A 143 -2.02 7.77 6.39
CA ALA A 143 -0.70 7.75 5.80
C ALA A 143 0.06 6.44 6.11
N ILE A 144 0.03 5.98 7.38
CA ILE A 144 0.65 4.72 7.79
C ILE A 144 -0.06 3.53 7.09
N ASN A 145 -1.39 3.53 7.02
CA ASN A 145 -2.15 2.48 6.33
C ASN A 145 -1.89 2.45 4.82
N PHE A 146 -1.62 3.59 4.20
CA PHE A 146 -1.23 3.66 2.79
C PHE A 146 0.15 3.04 2.53
N GLY A 147 1.04 3.08 3.53
CA GLY A 147 2.35 2.44 3.46
C GLY A 147 3.53 3.32 3.89
N PHE A 148 3.26 4.52 4.44
CA PHE A 148 4.32 5.40 4.94
C PHE A 148 5.09 4.74 6.10
N LYS A 149 6.41 4.68 5.98
CA LYS A 149 7.33 4.09 6.95
C LYS A 149 8.20 5.13 7.65
N GLY A 150 8.60 6.21 6.97
CA GLY A 150 9.52 7.21 7.49
C GLY A 150 10.78 6.60 8.10
N ARG A 151 11.15 7.04 9.30
CA ARG A 151 12.34 6.54 10.03
C ARG A 151 12.35 5.04 10.32
N TYR A 152 11.20 4.36 10.24
CA TYR A 152 11.12 2.92 10.49
C TYR A 152 11.42 2.09 9.25
N GLY A 153 11.46 2.69 8.05
CA GLY A 153 11.75 1.98 6.81
C GLY A 153 13.16 1.37 6.73
N SER A 154 14.12 1.91 7.48
CA SER A 154 15.51 1.44 7.54
C SER A 154 15.84 0.54 8.74
N GLN A 155 14.87 0.28 9.62
CA GLN A 155 15.09 -0.47 10.86
C GLN A 155 14.74 -1.95 10.68
N THR A 156 15.53 -2.84 11.28
CA THR A 156 15.32 -4.30 11.22
C THR A 156 13.93 -4.73 11.71
N ASP A 157 13.45 -4.13 12.81
CA ASP A 157 12.11 -4.38 13.37
C ASP A 157 11.11 -3.27 12.99
N GLY A 158 11.36 -2.55 11.90
CA GLY A 158 10.59 -1.38 11.49
C GLY A 158 9.10 -1.68 11.27
N ASP A 159 8.79 -2.75 10.53
CA ASP A 159 7.41 -3.12 10.23
C ASP A 159 6.63 -3.54 11.50
N ILE A 160 7.29 -4.17 12.48
CA ILE A 160 6.69 -4.52 13.77
C ILE A 160 6.39 -3.25 14.57
N GLN A 161 7.30 -2.28 14.60
CA GLN A 161 7.11 -1.00 15.28
C GLN A 161 5.98 -0.18 14.63
N LEU A 162 5.93 -0.12 13.30
CA LEU A 162 4.84 0.51 12.56
C LEU A 162 3.50 -0.13 12.91
N ALA A 163 3.40 -1.45 12.93
CA ALA A 163 2.18 -2.15 13.32
C ALA A 163 1.71 -1.80 14.74
N LYS A 164 2.64 -1.70 15.70
CA LYS A 164 2.35 -1.29 17.09
C LYS A 164 1.85 0.16 17.17
N ILE A 165 2.54 1.08 16.48
CA ILE A 165 2.14 2.50 16.39
C ILE A 165 0.74 2.63 15.79
N ASN A 166 0.48 1.90 14.71
CA ASN A 166 -0.78 1.90 14.01
C ASN A 166 -1.92 1.37 14.87
N HIS A 167 -1.68 0.26 15.58
CA HIS A 167 -2.65 -0.32 16.50
C HIS A 167 -2.98 0.63 17.66
N TYR A 168 -1.96 1.22 18.28
CA TYR A 168 -2.14 2.17 19.38
C TYR A 168 -2.90 3.43 18.94
N LEU A 169 -2.56 3.98 17.77
CA LEU A 169 -3.24 5.13 17.19
C LEU A 169 -4.71 4.84 16.95
N LYS A 170 -5.02 3.68 16.36
CA LYS A 170 -6.40 3.23 16.12
C LYS A 170 -7.20 3.09 17.42
N GLU A 171 -6.62 2.49 18.44
CA GLU A 171 -7.29 2.34 19.75
C GLU A 171 -7.57 3.70 20.40
N LYS A 172 -6.65 4.66 20.25
CA LYS A 172 -6.86 6.03 20.72
C LYS A 172 -7.99 6.72 19.96
N LEU A 173 -7.98 6.67 18.63
CA LEU A 173 -8.98 7.31 17.78
C LEU A 173 -10.38 6.70 17.91
N ASP A 174 -10.50 5.39 18.15
CA ASP A 174 -11.78 4.71 18.38
C ASP A 174 -12.56 5.31 19.58
N LYS A 175 -11.88 5.98 20.53
CA LYS A 175 -12.52 6.71 21.65
C LYS A 175 -13.12 8.06 21.24
N TYR A 176 -12.58 8.67 20.19
CA TYR A 176 -12.98 10.01 19.69
C TYR A 176 -13.96 9.93 18.53
N HIS A 177 -13.91 8.83 17.79
CA HIS A 177 -14.88 8.48 16.76
C HIS A 177 -15.61 7.23 17.24
N PRO A 178 -16.46 7.34 18.28
CA PRO A 178 -17.26 6.20 18.71
C PRO A 178 -18.05 5.74 17.50
N LYS A 179 -17.73 4.54 17.01
CA LYS A 179 -18.38 3.95 15.85
C LYS A 179 -19.87 4.06 16.07
N GLU A 180 -20.60 4.68 15.13
CA GLU A 180 -22.04 4.50 15.04
C GLU A 180 -22.29 3.00 14.97
N THR A 181 -22.64 2.46 16.14
CA THR A 181 -22.84 1.04 16.30
C THR A 181 -24.28 0.83 15.91
N ASN A 182 -24.59 0.80 14.61
CA ASN A 182 -25.82 0.19 14.08
C ASN A 182 -25.83 0.06 12.54
N ILE A 183 -26.04 -1.18 12.09
CA ILE A 183 -26.46 -1.60 10.73
C ILE A 183 -25.37 -1.57 9.64
N LYS A 184 -24.36 -2.44 9.74
CA LYS A 184 -23.74 -3.15 8.58
C LYS A 184 -22.76 -4.26 9.00
N THR A 185 -22.94 -4.84 10.19
CA THR A 185 -22.12 -5.97 10.67
C THR A 185 -22.35 -7.30 9.95
N ASN A 186 -23.05 -7.32 8.81
CA ASN A 186 -23.30 -8.54 8.04
C ASN A 186 -22.75 -8.58 6.60
N ILE A 187 -21.90 -7.63 6.17
CA ILE A 187 -21.38 -7.67 4.77
C ILE A 187 -19.86 -7.85 4.64
N ILE A 188 -19.04 -7.61 5.67
CA ILE A 188 -17.56 -7.66 5.52
C ILE A 188 -16.89 -8.65 6.48
N ASN A 189 -17.54 -9.80 6.74
CA ASN A 189 -16.87 -11.02 7.15
C ASN A 189 -16.61 -11.94 5.93
N LYS A 190 -16.22 -11.38 4.79
CA LYS A 190 -15.51 -12.19 3.79
C LYS A 190 -14.04 -12.21 4.18
N LYS A 191 -13.67 -13.23 4.97
CA LYS A 191 -12.28 -13.70 5.04
C LYS A 191 -11.70 -13.67 3.62
N PRO A 192 -10.46 -13.17 3.40
CA PRO A 192 -9.85 -13.33 2.10
C PRO A 192 -9.85 -14.83 1.80
N LYS A 193 -10.56 -15.24 0.74
CA LYS A 193 -10.49 -16.61 0.24
C LYS A 193 -9.05 -16.78 -0.27
N LYS A 194 -8.12 -17.14 0.63
CA LYS A 194 -6.79 -17.62 0.26
C LYS A 194 -7.03 -18.82 -0.64
N THR A 195 -6.69 -18.63 -1.90
CA THR A 195 -7.24 -19.35 -3.02
C THR A 195 -6.75 -20.80 -3.00
N THR A 196 -7.69 -21.72 -3.00
CA THR A 196 -7.51 -23.16 -3.24
C THR A 196 -6.91 -23.47 -4.62
N LEU A 197 -6.65 -22.46 -5.45
CA LEU A 197 -6.02 -22.61 -6.77
C LEU A 197 -4.54 -22.99 -6.69
N ILE A 198 -3.78 -22.42 -5.75
CA ILE A 198 -2.33 -22.69 -5.65
C ILE A 198 -2.08 -24.13 -5.15
N LYS A 199 -2.96 -24.64 -4.28
CA LYS A 199 -2.89 -26.06 -3.84
C LYS A 199 -3.24 -27.03 -4.96
N LYS A 200 -4.14 -26.67 -5.89
CA LYS A 200 -4.54 -27.56 -7.01
C LYS A 200 -3.45 -27.66 -8.09
N THR A 201 -2.72 -26.58 -8.38
CA THR A 201 -1.63 -26.62 -9.37
C THR A 201 -0.42 -27.43 -8.89
N ILE A 202 -0.11 -27.38 -7.58
CA ILE A 202 0.99 -28.16 -6.99
C ILE A 202 0.70 -29.68 -7.04
N ILE A 203 -0.53 -30.11 -6.74
CA ILE A 203 -0.92 -31.53 -6.78
C ILE A 203 -0.91 -32.07 -8.22
N SER A 204 -1.34 -31.26 -9.20
CA SER A 204 -1.30 -31.64 -10.61
C SER A 204 0.14 -31.89 -11.11
N SER A 205 1.07 -31.01 -10.73
CA SER A 205 2.49 -31.15 -11.05
C SER A 205 3.11 -32.44 -10.47
N LEU A 206 2.77 -32.77 -9.22
CA LEU A 206 3.27 -33.97 -8.55
C LEU A 206 2.78 -35.26 -9.24
N LEU A 207 1.51 -35.29 -9.65
CA LEU A 207 0.92 -36.45 -10.33
C LEU A 207 1.54 -36.69 -11.71
N PHE A 208 1.82 -35.62 -12.46
CA PHE A 208 2.49 -35.70 -13.76
C PHE A 208 3.90 -36.32 -13.65
N LEU A 209 4.66 -35.93 -12.62
CA LEU A 209 6.03 -36.42 -12.42
C LEU A 209 6.06 -37.92 -12.08
N ILE A 210 5.08 -38.41 -11.31
CA ILE A 210 4.92 -39.84 -10.99
C ILE A 210 4.58 -40.64 -12.26
N ILE A 211 3.65 -40.16 -13.08
CA ILE A 211 3.27 -40.84 -14.33
C ILE A 211 4.47 -40.88 -15.28
N PHE A 212 5.22 -39.79 -15.40
CA PHE A 212 6.43 -39.74 -16.22
C PHE A 212 7.50 -40.73 -15.75
N TYR A 213 7.72 -40.85 -14.44
CA TYR A 213 8.65 -41.81 -13.86
C TYR A 213 8.26 -43.28 -14.16
N ILE A 214 6.96 -43.61 -14.07
CA ILE A 214 6.47 -44.95 -14.38
C ILE A 214 6.68 -45.28 -15.86
N ILE A 215 6.35 -44.35 -16.77
CA ILE A 215 6.55 -44.53 -18.21
C ILE A 215 8.03 -44.77 -18.52
N LEU A 216 8.92 -43.97 -17.92
CA LEU A 216 10.37 -44.09 -18.09
C LEU A 216 10.89 -45.44 -17.57
N THR A 217 10.34 -45.93 -16.46
CA THR A 217 10.72 -47.25 -15.91
C THR A 217 10.27 -48.39 -16.82
N VAL A 218 9.05 -48.35 -17.35
CA VAL A 218 8.54 -49.38 -18.27
C VAL A 218 9.28 -49.39 -19.59
N THR A 219 9.54 -48.22 -20.18
CA THR A 219 10.34 -48.12 -21.41
C THR A 219 11.77 -48.64 -21.18
N LEU A 220 12.43 -48.26 -20.09
CA LEU A 220 13.75 -48.81 -19.74
C LEU A 220 13.71 -50.33 -19.51
N TYR A 221 12.64 -50.86 -18.94
CA TYR A 221 12.46 -52.30 -18.76
C TYR A 221 12.34 -53.03 -20.10
N GLU A 222 11.54 -52.51 -21.04
CA GLU A 222 11.42 -53.07 -22.39
C GLU A 222 12.75 -53.02 -23.15
N TYR A 223 13.48 -51.89 -23.09
CA TYR A 223 14.80 -51.73 -23.72
C TYR A 223 15.91 -52.57 -23.08
N SER A 224 15.82 -52.90 -21.79
CA SER A 224 16.80 -53.74 -21.09
C SER A 224 16.49 -55.24 -21.20
N SER A 225 15.25 -55.63 -21.48
CA SER A 225 14.85 -57.03 -21.67
C SER A 225 15.68 -57.84 -22.70
N PRO A 226 16.21 -57.30 -23.82
CA PRO A 226 17.01 -58.08 -24.76
C PRO A 226 18.43 -58.36 -24.26
N THR A 227 19.02 -57.51 -23.39
CA THR A 227 20.36 -57.78 -22.81
C THR A 227 20.29 -58.81 -21.69
N TYR A 228 19.21 -58.84 -20.89
CA TYR A 228 19.01 -59.89 -19.87
C TYR A 228 18.90 -61.29 -20.49
N LYS A 229 18.19 -61.42 -21.62
CA LYS A 229 18.08 -62.70 -22.36
C LYS A 229 19.41 -63.18 -22.93
N LEU A 230 20.31 -62.24 -23.28
CA LEU A 230 21.62 -62.52 -23.87
C LEU A 230 22.65 -62.97 -22.81
N ILE A 231 22.54 -62.43 -21.59
CA ILE A 231 23.37 -62.86 -20.45
C ILE A 231 22.89 -64.23 -19.93
N SER A 232 21.58 -64.48 -19.86
CA SER A 232 21.04 -65.77 -19.39
C SER A 232 21.34 -66.94 -20.34
N THR A 233 21.56 -66.67 -21.63
CA THR A 233 21.94 -67.70 -22.62
C THR A 233 23.45 -67.97 -22.65
N LEU A 234 24.29 -67.06 -22.15
CA LEU A 234 25.74 -67.26 -22.02
C LEU A 234 26.17 -67.90 -20.69
N MET A 235 25.26 -68.00 -19.72
CA MET A 235 25.50 -68.62 -18.40
C MET A 235 25.05 -70.09 -18.31
N HIS A 236 24.58 -70.68 -19.42
CA HIS A 236 24.14 -72.07 -19.52
C HIS A 236 24.98 -72.88 -20.49
#